data_AF-A0A2N5FPM8-F1
#
_entry.id   AF-A0A2N5FPM8-F1
#
_cell.length_a   1.000
_cell.length_b   1.000
_cell.length_c   1.000
_cell.angle_alpha   90.00
_cell.angle_beta   90.00
_cell.angle_gamma   90.00
#
_symmetry.space_group_name_H-M   'P 1'
#
loop_
_entity.id
_entity.type
_entity.pdbx_description
1 polymer ?
#
loop_
_entity_poly.entity_id
_entity_poly.type
_entity_poly.pdbx_seq_one_letter_code
_entity_poly.pdbx_strand_id
1 'polypeptide(L)'
;MAKIYATCTLCQNYDPNRNQCSLTQEEVNPLEYAQPAECQKSGQFVRDLNVIPDVYHYFPKGENVPRFWQPDFSRLPKDEDDNPLFVSTRRGYERAIPADPSLKLKGDILVGVSPKILTYQGQRETIYDLGVELAQSEAAAIGVPLHILPEEVDWPGIPKLKQAFLNRQGRHKNPKNQWFSDEPIEQW
;
A
#
# COMPACT_ATOMS: atom_id res chain seq x y z
N MET A 1 11.44 -1.65 -25.82
CA MET A 1 11.06 -1.49 -24.40
C MET A 1 11.61 -0.16 -23.92
N ALA A 2 10.81 0.66 -23.23
CA ALA A 2 11.31 1.91 -22.65
C ALA A 2 12.37 1.59 -21.57
N LYS A 3 13.41 2.43 -21.48
CA LYS A 3 14.44 2.30 -20.45
C LYS A 3 13.82 2.60 -19.08
N ILE A 4 14.10 1.75 -18.08
CA ILE A 4 13.70 1.96 -16.69
C ILE A 4 14.93 2.43 -15.92
N TYR A 5 14.80 3.55 -15.22
CA TYR A 5 15.79 4.09 -14.31
C TYR A 5 15.60 3.51 -12.91
N ALA A 6 16.69 3.11 -12.27
CA ALA A 6 16.67 2.61 -10.90
C ALA A 6 16.33 3.75 -9.93
N THR A 7 15.43 3.46 -9.00
CA THR A 7 15.08 4.30 -7.85
C THR A 7 14.95 3.40 -6.62
N CYS A 8 15.00 3.95 -5.41
CA CYS A 8 14.83 3.16 -4.19
C CYS A 8 13.48 2.45 -4.15
N THR A 9 12.41 3.06 -4.67
CA THR A 9 11.07 2.45 -4.72
C THR A 9 11.03 1.12 -5.47
N LEU A 10 11.87 0.93 -6.50
CA LEU A 10 11.97 -0.33 -7.24
C LEU A 10 12.81 -1.41 -6.55
N CYS A 11 13.52 -1.08 -5.48
CA CYS A 11 14.44 -1.95 -4.77
C CYS A 11 13.74 -2.71 -3.64
N GLN A 12 13.97 -4.02 -3.53
CA GLN A 12 13.47 -4.88 -2.46
C GLN A 12 13.92 -4.42 -1.07
N ASN A 13 15.10 -3.78 -0.99
CA ASN A 13 15.69 -3.33 0.26
C ASN A 13 15.11 -2.00 0.75
N TYR A 14 14.27 -1.32 -0.02
CA TYR A 14 13.66 -0.07 0.44
C TYR A 14 12.47 -0.36 1.36
N ASP A 15 12.40 0.27 2.54
CA ASP A 15 11.22 0.29 3.40
C ASP A 15 10.42 1.57 3.12
N PRO A 16 9.27 1.48 2.44
CA PRO A 16 8.45 2.63 2.08
C PRO A 16 7.69 3.24 3.28
N ASN A 17 7.57 2.53 4.40
CA ASN A 17 6.92 3.06 5.58
C ASN A 17 7.86 4.00 6.34
N ARG A 18 9.15 3.70 6.35
CA ARG A 18 10.18 4.47 7.08
C ARG A 18 11.06 5.35 6.19
N ASN A 19 10.89 5.28 4.87
CA ASN A 19 11.80 5.88 3.88
C ASN A 19 13.26 5.46 4.13
N GLN A 20 13.49 4.20 4.44
CA GLN A 20 14.79 3.70 4.90
C GLN A 20 15.28 2.55 4.03
N CYS A 21 16.59 2.41 3.84
CA CYS A 21 17.19 1.22 3.23
C CYS A 21 17.42 0.14 4.30
N SER A 22 16.85 -1.05 4.15
CA SER A 22 17.02 -2.16 5.08
C SER A 22 18.46 -2.71 5.11
N LEU A 23 19.23 -2.52 4.04
CA LEU A 23 20.62 -2.97 3.96
C LEU A 23 21.57 -2.04 4.73
N THR A 24 21.45 -0.72 4.53
CA THR A 24 22.35 0.28 5.13
C THR A 24 21.79 0.90 6.41
N GLN A 25 20.49 0.74 6.66
CA GLN A 25 19.74 1.40 7.73
C GLN A 25 19.75 2.94 7.62
N GLU A 26 20.03 3.48 6.45
CA GLU A 26 20.02 4.93 6.21
C GLU A 26 18.66 5.38 5.65
N GLU A 27 18.24 6.59 6.03
CA GLU A 27 17.12 7.27 5.38
C GLU A 27 17.50 7.57 3.92
N VAL A 28 16.57 7.31 3.01
CA VAL A 28 16.79 7.49 1.56
C VAL A 28 15.65 8.28 0.94
N ASN A 29 15.98 9.08 -0.07
CA ASN A 29 14.96 9.73 -0.88
C ASN A 29 14.42 8.73 -1.92
N PRO A 30 13.13 8.36 -1.88
CA PRO A 30 12.56 7.34 -2.78
C PRO A 30 12.71 7.64 -4.27
N LEU A 31 12.76 8.93 -4.64
CA LEU A 31 12.71 9.40 -6.02
C LEU A 31 14.09 9.82 -6.55
N GLU A 32 15.16 9.56 -5.80
CA GLU A 32 16.53 9.82 -6.23
C GLU A 32 17.08 8.71 -7.13
N TYR A 33 17.94 9.09 -8.09
CA TYR A 33 18.47 8.18 -9.10
C TYR A 33 19.95 7.83 -8.90
N ALA A 34 20.73 8.72 -8.27
CA ALA A 34 22.18 8.58 -8.16
C ALA A 34 22.55 7.35 -7.30
N GLN A 35 22.08 7.32 -6.06
CA GLN A 35 22.35 6.22 -5.13
C GLN A 35 21.84 4.86 -5.66
N PRO A 36 20.59 4.71 -6.15
CA PRO A 36 20.14 3.44 -6.72
C PRO A 36 20.93 2.98 -7.95
N ALA A 37 21.37 3.91 -8.80
CA ALA A 37 22.22 3.58 -9.94
C ALA A 37 23.61 3.09 -9.51
N GLU A 38 24.18 3.65 -8.44
CA GLU A 38 25.42 3.13 -7.83
C GLU A 38 25.21 1.74 -7.23
N CYS A 39 24.13 1.54 -6.46
CA CYS A 39 23.76 0.21 -5.94
C CYS A 39 23.54 -0.82 -7.05
N GLN A 40 23.03 -0.41 -8.21
CA GLN A 40 22.87 -1.29 -9.38
C GLN A 40 24.22 -1.69 -9.96
N LYS A 41 25.18 -0.76 -10.05
CA LYS A 41 26.54 -1.06 -10.52
C LYS A 41 27.32 -1.94 -9.54
N SER A 42 27.11 -1.77 -8.23
CA SER A 42 27.77 -2.57 -7.19
C SER A 42 27.09 -3.93 -6.93
N GLY A 43 25.96 -4.22 -7.58
CA GLY A 43 25.23 -5.48 -7.40
C GLY A 43 24.39 -5.56 -6.12
N GLN A 44 24.21 -4.45 -5.40
CA GLN A 44 23.41 -4.38 -4.17
C GLN A 44 21.93 -4.10 -4.43
N PHE A 45 21.60 -3.55 -5.61
CA PHE A 45 20.22 -3.29 -6.01
C PHE A 45 19.51 -4.59 -6.38
N VAL A 46 18.48 -4.94 -5.62
CA VAL A 46 17.61 -6.10 -5.91
C VAL A 46 16.25 -5.59 -6.36
N ARG A 47 15.85 -5.90 -7.59
CA ARG A 47 14.56 -5.45 -8.14
C ARG A 47 13.40 -6.17 -7.45
N ASP A 48 12.49 -5.42 -6.85
CA ASP A 48 11.25 -5.98 -6.31
C ASP A 48 10.24 -6.23 -7.44
N LEU A 49 10.12 -7.47 -7.88
CA LEU A 49 9.28 -7.84 -9.03
C LEU A 49 7.79 -7.49 -8.86
N ASN A 50 7.31 -7.26 -7.64
CA ASN A 50 5.92 -6.90 -7.41
C ASN A 50 5.64 -5.41 -7.64
N VAL A 51 6.66 -4.56 -7.57
CA VAL A 51 6.49 -3.11 -7.78
C VAL A 51 6.30 -2.83 -9.25
N ILE A 52 5.28 -2.05 -9.59
CA ILE A 52 5.00 -1.63 -10.95
C ILE A 52 5.72 -0.31 -11.20
N PRO A 53 6.59 -0.21 -12.22
CA PRO A 53 7.26 1.05 -12.52
C PRO A 53 6.24 2.14 -12.88
N ASP A 54 6.27 3.21 -12.10
CA ASP A 54 5.55 4.47 -12.31
C ASP A 54 6.35 5.47 -13.19
N VAL A 55 5.77 6.63 -13.49
CA VAL A 55 6.24 7.67 -14.42
C VAL A 55 7.70 8.08 -14.18
N TYR A 56 8.08 8.28 -12.93
CA TYR A 56 9.41 8.76 -12.57
C TYR A 56 10.51 7.71 -12.83
N HIS A 57 10.15 6.43 -12.96
CA HIS A 57 11.10 5.40 -13.38
C HIS A 57 11.37 5.42 -14.89
N TYR A 58 10.53 6.07 -15.67
CA TYR A 58 10.69 6.19 -17.13
C TYR A 58 11.21 7.57 -17.55
N PHE A 59 10.81 8.61 -16.82
CA PHE A 59 11.08 9.99 -17.14
C PHE A 59 11.72 10.68 -15.91
N PRO A 60 13.05 10.71 -15.81
CA PRO A 60 13.74 11.40 -14.73
C PRO A 60 13.45 12.90 -14.74
N LYS A 61 13.80 13.56 -13.63
CA LYS A 61 13.45 14.95 -13.38
C LYS A 61 13.87 15.87 -14.54
N GLY A 62 12.90 16.60 -15.10
CA GLY A 62 13.12 17.55 -16.19
C GLY A 62 12.82 16.98 -17.59
N GLU A 63 12.52 15.68 -17.71
CA GLU A 63 12.03 15.11 -18.96
C GLU A 63 10.54 15.35 -19.18
N ASN A 64 10.12 15.44 -20.45
CA ASN A 64 8.72 15.62 -20.82
C ASN A 64 7.97 14.28 -20.68
N VAL A 65 6.95 14.27 -19.84
CA VAL A 65 6.03 13.14 -19.69
C VAL A 65 4.92 13.22 -20.76
N PRO A 66 4.63 12.15 -21.50
CA PRO A 66 3.50 12.12 -22.43
C PRO A 66 2.18 12.43 -21.72
N ARG A 67 1.32 13.25 -22.34
CA ARG A 67 0.05 13.74 -21.74
C ARG A 67 -0.89 12.63 -21.26
N PHE A 68 -0.85 11.46 -21.89
CA PHE A 68 -1.71 10.32 -21.59
C PHE A 68 -0.92 9.12 -21.05
N TRP A 69 0.23 9.38 -20.43
CA TRP A 69 0.99 8.31 -19.79
C TRP A 69 0.18 7.70 -18.64
N GLN A 70 0.15 6.38 -18.58
CA GLN A 70 -0.47 5.61 -17.52
C GLN A 70 0.43 4.42 -17.18
N PRO A 71 0.44 3.94 -15.92
CA PRO A 71 1.10 2.70 -15.57
C PRO A 71 0.53 1.53 -16.39
N ASP A 72 1.40 0.61 -16.81
CA ASP A 72 0.97 -0.59 -17.52
C ASP A 72 0.51 -1.67 -16.53
N PHE A 73 -0.80 -1.82 -16.38
CA PHE A 73 -1.42 -2.86 -15.56
C PHE A 73 -1.82 -4.12 -16.35
N SER A 74 -1.58 -4.15 -17.67
CA SER A 74 -2.06 -5.23 -18.56
C SER A 74 -1.51 -6.61 -18.23
N ARG A 75 -0.35 -6.65 -17.54
CA ARG A 75 0.37 -7.88 -17.18
C ARG A 75 0.09 -8.36 -15.75
N LEU A 76 -0.73 -7.64 -15.00
CA LEU A 76 -1.08 -8.04 -13.65
C LEU A 76 -2.09 -9.20 -13.67
N PRO A 77 -2.13 -10.01 -12.60
CA PRO A 77 -3.27 -10.89 -12.37
C PRO A 77 -4.57 -10.07 -12.38
N LYS A 78 -5.65 -10.70 -12.81
CA LYS A 78 -6.97 -10.06 -12.89
C LYS A 78 -7.99 -10.83 -12.07
N ASP A 79 -9.06 -10.15 -11.67
CA ASP A 79 -10.20 -10.80 -11.02
C ASP A 79 -11.17 -11.42 -12.04
N GLU A 80 -12.31 -11.93 -11.54
CA GLU A 80 -13.35 -12.56 -12.35
C GLU A 80 -14.01 -11.59 -13.35
N ASP A 81 -13.90 -10.27 -13.11
CA ASP A 81 -14.45 -9.19 -13.94
C ASP A 81 -13.39 -8.59 -14.89
N ASP A 82 -12.22 -9.24 -15.05
CA ASP A 82 -11.06 -8.78 -15.84
C ASP A 82 -10.40 -7.48 -15.31
N ASN A 83 -10.64 -7.09 -14.06
CA ASN A 83 -9.98 -5.94 -13.44
C ASN A 83 -8.58 -6.30 -12.93
N PRO A 84 -7.58 -5.43 -13.11
CA PRO A 84 -6.21 -5.70 -12.64
C PRO A 84 -6.13 -5.69 -11.11
N LEU A 85 -5.42 -6.66 -10.56
CA LEU A 85 -5.16 -6.81 -9.14
C LEU A 85 -3.86 -6.10 -8.75
N PHE A 86 -3.99 -4.82 -8.40
CA PHE A 86 -2.92 -4.01 -7.82
C PHE A 86 -3.34 -3.44 -6.46
N VAL A 87 -2.35 -3.00 -5.69
CA VAL A 87 -2.55 -2.22 -4.48
C VAL A 87 -1.69 -0.96 -4.57
N SER A 88 -2.27 0.17 -4.19
CA SER A 88 -1.53 1.41 -4.03
C SER A 88 -0.95 1.46 -2.62
N THR A 89 0.36 1.67 -2.49
CA THR A 89 1.10 1.76 -1.23
C THR A 89 1.96 3.03 -1.23
N ARG A 90 2.65 3.33 -0.12
CA ARG A 90 3.67 4.37 0.00
C ARG A 90 4.84 4.17 -0.97
N ARG A 91 5.05 2.93 -1.43
CA ARG A 91 6.08 2.60 -2.42
C ARG A 91 5.66 3.00 -3.84
N GLY A 92 4.35 3.06 -4.11
CA GLY A 92 3.76 3.26 -5.42
C GLY A 92 2.68 2.21 -5.71
N TYR A 93 2.61 1.73 -6.95
CA TYR A 93 1.73 0.63 -7.31
C TYR A 93 2.46 -0.70 -7.19
N GLU A 94 1.82 -1.69 -6.57
CA GLU A 94 2.34 -3.03 -6.44
C GLU A 94 1.32 -4.06 -6.91
N ARG A 95 1.79 -5.19 -7.43
CA ARG A 95 0.96 -6.38 -7.66
C ARG A 95 0.32 -6.79 -6.33
N ALA A 96 -1.00 -6.91 -6.29
CA ALA A 96 -1.67 -7.32 -5.06
C ALA A 96 -1.31 -8.77 -4.71
N ILE A 97 -0.81 -8.98 -3.50
CA ILE A 97 -0.60 -10.31 -2.93
C ILE A 97 -1.70 -10.51 -1.90
N PRO A 98 -2.56 -11.55 -2.02
CA PRO A 98 -3.61 -11.78 -1.04
C PRO A 98 -2.99 -12.04 0.32
N ALA A 99 -3.60 -11.48 1.37
CA ALA A 99 -3.14 -11.70 2.74
C ALA A 99 -3.21 -13.18 3.12
N ASP A 100 -4.26 -13.86 2.68
CA ASP A 100 -4.43 -15.31 2.83
C ASP A 100 -4.66 -15.95 1.45
N PRO A 101 -3.99 -17.08 1.12
CA PRO A 101 -4.10 -17.73 -0.19
C PRO A 101 -5.52 -18.14 -0.60
N SER A 102 -6.43 -18.31 0.36
CA SER A 102 -7.83 -18.67 0.11
C SER A 102 -8.70 -17.48 -0.31
N LEU A 103 -8.21 -16.25 -0.13
CA LEU A 103 -8.97 -15.05 -0.46
C LEU A 103 -8.99 -14.80 -1.96
N LYS A 104 -10.21 -14.65 -2.49
CA LYS A 104 -10.42 -14.09 -3.82
C LYS A 104 -10.44 -12.58 -3.73
N LEU A 105 -9.39 -11.95 -4.26
CA LEU A 105 -9.34 -10.49 -4.35
C LEU A 105 -10.26 -9.99 -5.46
N LYS A 106 -10.93 -8.87 -5.19
CA LYS A 106 -11.65 -8.11 -6.20
C LYS A 106 -10.89 -6.81 -6.48
N GLY A 107 -10.64 -6.52 -7.75
CA GLY A 107 -9.96 -5.33 -8.20
C GLY A 107 -10.94 -4.25 -8.63
N ASP A 108 -10.49 -3.01 -8.57
CA ASP A 108 -11.13 -1.86 -9.20
C ASP A 108 -10.06 -1.12 -10.02
N ILE A 109 -10.42 -0.66 -11.21
CA ILE A 109 -9.45 -0.04 -12.14
C ILE A 109 -8.87 1.28 -11.60
N LEU A 110 -9.59 1.98 -10.73
CA LEU A 110 -9.20 3.28 -10.19
C LEU A 110 -8.45 3.14 -8.87
N VAL A 111 -8.89 2.25 -7.98
CA VAL A 111 -8.34 2.15 -6.61
C VAL A 111 -7.58 0.85 -6.34
N GLY A 112 -7.64 -0.12 -7.25
CA GLY A 112 -7.07 -1.45 -7.07
C GLY A 112 -7.88 -2.28 -6.08
N VAL A 113 -7.21 -3.14 -5.32
CA VAL A 113 -7.85 -3.98 -4.31
C VAL A 113 -8.22 -3.14 -3.09
N SER A 114 -9.52 -3.10 -2.78
CA SER A 114 -10.08 -2.40 -1.62
C SER A 114 -11.05 -3.30 -0.86
N PRO A 115 -10.98 -3.39 0.48
CA PRO A 115 -10.03 -2.69 1.35
C PRO A 115 -8.60 -3.25 1.28
N LYS A 116 -7.59 -2.39 1.48
CA LYS A 116 -6.17 -2.78 1.37
C LYS A 116 -5.76 -3.90 2.32
N ILE A 117 -6.41 -4.01 3.49
CA ILE A 117 -6.16 -5.06 4.50
C ILE A 117 -6.33 -6.49 3.98
N LEU A 118 -7.01 -6.67 2.84
CA LEU A 118 -7.11 -7.95 2.13
C LEU A 118 -5.79 -8.40 1.48
N THR A 119 -4.79 -7.50 1.40
CA THR A 119 -3.50 -7.76 0.77
C THR A 119 -2.37 -7.77 1.80
N TYR A 120 -1.34 -8.57 1.56
CA TYR A 120 -0.15 -8.62 2.42
C TYR A 120 0.47 -7.22 2.60
N GLN A 121 0.62 -6.48 1.50
CA GLN A 121 1.17 -5.13 1.52
C GLN A 121 0.30 -4.17 2.33
N GLY A 122 -1.02 -4.20 2.10
CA GLY A 122 -1.95 -3.35 2.83
C GLY A 122 -1.98 -3.66 4.32
N GLN A 123 -1.79 -4.92 4.73
CA GLN A 123 -1.61 -5.25 6.15
C GLN A 123 -0.36 -4.60 6.75
N ARG A 124 0.78 -4.59 6.03
CA ARG A 124 2.01 -3.92 6.51
C ARG A 124 1.76 -2.44 6.75
N GLU A 125 1.13 -1.76 5.79
CA GLU A 125 0.81 -0.33 5.91
C GLU A 125 -0.17 -0.05 7.05
N THR A 126 -1.19 -0.89 7.18
CA THR A 126 -2.22 -0.71 8.22
C THR A 126 -1.63 -0.91 9.61
N ILE A 127 -0.79 -1.94 9.79
CA ILE A 127 -0.04 -2.13 11.03
C ILE A 127 0.85 -0.92 11.28
N TYR A 128 1.62 -0.47 10.29
CA TYR A 128 2.49 0.70 10.46
C TYR A 128 1.71 1.96 10.87
N ASP A 129 0.52 2.18 10.31
CA ASP A 129 -0.28 3.39 10.52
C ASP A 129 -1.06 3.37 11.82
N LEU A 130 -1.73 2.26 12.12
CA LEU A 130 -2.71 2.15 13.19
C LEU A 130 -2.19 1.39 14.41
N GLY A 131 -1.12 0.60 14.22
CA GLY A 131 -0.62 -0.35 15.18
C GLY A 131 -1.34 -1.70 15.10
N VAL A 132 -0.75 -2.70 15.73
CA VAL A 132 -1.23 -4.09 15.67
C VAL A 132 -2.67 -4.23 16.16
N GLU A 133 -2.99 -3.64 17.31
CA GLU A 133 -4.32 -3.75 17.93
C GLU A 133 -5.45 -3.31 16.99
N LEU A 134 -5.31 -2.15 16.35
CA LEU A 134 -6.33 -1.63 15.45
C LEU A 134 -6.34 -2.35 14.11
N ALA A 135 -5.18 -2.72 13.57
CA ALA A 135 -5.09 -3.52 12.37
C ALA A 135 -5.77 -4.90 12.55
N GLN A 136 -5.65 -5.51 13.74
CA GLN A 136 -6.35 -6.75 14.09
C GLN A 136 -7.86 -6.54 14.09
N SER A 137 -8.34 -5.44 14.67
CA SER A 137 -9.77 -5.10 14.63
C SER A 137 -10.29 -4.88 13.21
N GLU A 138 -9.51 -4.28 12.32
CA GLU A 138 -9.90 -4.08 10.92
C GLU A 138 -9.95 -5.42 10.16
N ALA A 139 -8.93 -6.24 10.30
CA ALA A 139 -8.88 -7.55 9.67
C ALA A 139 -10.02 -8.45 10.16
N ALA A 140 -10.29 -8.45 11.46
CA ALA A 140 -11.40 -9.19 12.07
C ALA A 140 -12.77 -8.71 11.57
N ALA A 141 -12.97 -7.41 11.37
CA ALA A 141 -14.24 -6.86 10.87
C ALA A 141 -14.58 -7.35 9.45
N ILE A 142 -13.58 -7.74 8.66
CA ILE A 142 -13.74 -8.25 7.29
C ILE A 142 -13.54 -9.78 7.24
N GLY A 143 -13.27 -10.42 8.37
CA GLY A 143 -13.11 -11.87 8.47
C GLY A 143 -11.82 -12.41 7.86
N VAL A 144 -10.74 -11.62 7.87
CA VAL A 144 -9.43 -11.99 7.31
C VAL A 144 -8.38 -12.11 8.41
N PRO A 145 -7.47 -13.11 8.37
CA PRO A 145 -6.37 -13.18 9.32
C PRO A 145 -5.40 -12.00 9.11
N LEU A 146 -5.00 -11.37 10.22
CA LEU A 146 -3.87 -10.44 10.22
C LEU A 146 -2.57 -11.23 10.42
N HIS A 147 -1.71 -11.23 9.41
CA HIS A 147 -0.35 -11.72 9.59
C HIS A 147 0.47 -10.64 10.31
N ILE A 148 1.31 -10.97 11.27
CA ILE A 148 2.15 -9.99 11.96
C ILE A 148 3.58 -10.49 11.85
N LEU A 149 4.49 -9.64 11.38
CA LEU A 149 5.90 -9.99 11.31
C LEU A 149 6.56 -9.84 12.68
N PRO A 150 7.65 -10.58 12.96
CA PRO A 150 8.34 -10.50 14.25
C PRO A 150 8.71 -9.06 14.68
N GLU A 151 9.10 -8.22 13.73
CA GLU A 151 9.47 -6.81 13.95
C GLU A 151 8.30 -5.87 14.20
N GLU A 152 7.06 -6.34 14.05
CA GLU A 152 5.84 -5.53 14.14
C GLU A 152 5.00 -5.84 15.38
N VAL A 153 5.29 -6.91 16.14
CA VAL A 153 4.42 -7.46 17.20
C VAL A 153 3.90 -6.39 18.16
N ASP A 154 4.75 -5.44 18.54
CA ASP A 154 4.42 -4.36 19.47
C ASP A 154 4.36 -2.98 18.81
N TRP A 155 4.14 -2.93 17.49
CA TRP A 155 4.13 -1.67 16.78
C TRP A 155 2.92 -0.81 17.22
N PRO A 156 3.14 0.39 17.79
CA PRO A 156 2.07 1.18 18.39
C PRO A 156 1.20 1.92 17.35
N GLY A 157 1.68 1.99 16.10
CA GLY A 157 1.12 2.83 15.05
C GLY A 157 1.59 4.28 15.15
N ILE A 158 1.21 5.09 14.16
CA ILE A 158 1.49 6.52 14.16
C ILE A 158 0.36 7.23 14.92
N PRO A 159 0.63 7.92 16.05
CA PRO A 159 -0.42 8.47 16.91
C PRO A 159 -1.43 9.36 16.19
N LYS A 160 -0.97 10.19 15.26
CA LYS A 160 -1.82 11.09 14.46
C LYS A 160 -2.78 10.32 13.55
N LEU A 161 -2.31 9.24 12.91
CA LEU A 161 -3.12 8.42 12.01
C LEU A 161 -4.09 7.55 12.82
N LYS A 162 -3.61 6.94 13.90
CA LYS A 162 -4.42 6.23 14.89
C LYS A 162 -5.58 7.08 15.41
N GLN A 163 -5.32 8.31 15.84
CA GLN A 163 -6.39 9.21 16.31
C GLN A 163 -7.36 9.60 15.19
N ALA A 164 -6.87 9.90 13.99
CA ALA A 164 -7.71 10.22 12.84
C ALA A 164 -8.64 9.06 12.49
N PHE A 165 -8.14 7.83 12.57
CA PHE A 165 -8.90 6.61 12.36
C PHE A 165 -10.01 6.42 13.39
N LEU A 166 -9.67 6.49 14.69
CA LEU A 166 -10.65 6.38 15.78
C LEU A 166 -11.74 7.46 15.68
N ASN A 167 -11.38 8.69 15.31
CA ASN A 167 -12.33 9.76 15.09
C ASN A 167 -13.29 9.47 13.93
N ARG A 168 -12.81 8.86 12.84
CA ARG A 168 -13.67 8.45 11.70
C ARG A 168 -14.65 7.36 12.12
N GLN A 169 -14.19 6.33 12.82
CA GLN A 169 -15.08 5.28 13.34
C GLN A 169 -16.10 5.85 14.35
N GLY A 170 -15.67 6.77 15.21
CA GLY A 170 -16.53 7.45 16.18
C GLY A 170 -17.61 8.33 15.54
N ARG A 171 -17.35 8.95 14.38
CA ARG A 171 -18.35 9.74 13.63
C ARG A 171 -19.51 8.90 13.10
N HIS A 172 -19.26 7.65 12.73
CA HIS A 172 -20.32 6.70 12.37
C HIS A 172 -21.09 6.19 13.60
N LYS A 173 -20.50 6.25 14.80
CA LYS A 173 -21.15 5.89 16.07
C LYS A 173 -21.78 7.06 16.83
N ASN A 174 -21.80 8.27 16.26
CA ASN A 174 -22.44 9.41 16.93
C ASN A 174 -23.96 9.18 16.95
N PRO A 175 -24.62 9.00 18.11
CA PRO A 175 -26.08 8.80 18.17
C PRO A 175 -26.84 10.00 17.58
N LYS A 176 -26.20 11.18 17.52
CA LYS A 176 -26.72 12.34 16.79
C LYS A 176 -26.59 12.25 15.27
N ASN A 177 -26.25 11.11 14.67
CA ASN A 177 -26.37 10.91 13.22
C ASN A 177 -27.41 9.82 12.89
N GLN A 178 -28.11 9.27 13.90
CA GLN A 178 -29.19 8.27 13.72
C GLN A 178 -30.41 8.80 12.95
N TRP A 179 -30.56 10.12 12.82
CA TRP A 179 -31.62 10.71 11.99
C TRP A 179 -31.42 10.50 10.48
N PHE A 180 -30.28 9.93 10.07
CA PHE A 180 -29.99 9.51 8.70
C PHE A 180 -30.11 7.99 8.49
N SER A 181 -30.55 7.19 9.48
CA SER A 181 -30.83 5.77 9.26
C SER A 181 -32.24 5.58 8.68
N ASP A 182 -32.37 4.75 7.65
CA ASP A 182 -33.66 4.35 7.07
C ASP A 182 -34.51 3.46 8.01
N GLU A 183 -33.94 3.04 9.15
CA GLU A 183 -34.65 2.31 10.18
C GLU A 183 -35.37 3.28 11.14
N PRO A 184 -36.69 3.13 11.35
CA PRO A 184 -37.44 4.01 12.24
C PRO A 184 -36.97 3.84 13.69
N ILE A 185 -36.76 4.96 14.37
CA ILE A 185 -36.39 4.98 15.78
C ILE A 185 -37.61 4.56 16.60
N GLU A 186 -37.65 3.31 17.07
CA GLU A 186 -38.66 2.80 18.01
C GLU A 186 -38.42 3.32 19.44
N GLN A 187 -38.58 4.61 19.69
CA GLN A 187 -38.70 5.10 21.08
C GLN A 187 -39.78 6.18 21.17
N TRP A 188 -40.78 5.88 22.02
CA TRP A 188 -41.93 6.70 22.39
C TRP A 188 -41.56 7.84 23.34
#